data_AF-A0A497LA38-F1
#
_entry.id   AF-A0A497LA38-F1
#
_cell.length_a   1.000
_cell.length_b   1.000
_cell.length_c   1.000
_cell.angle_alpha   90.00
_cell.angle_beta   90.00
_cell.angle_gamma   90.00
#
_symmetry.space_group_name_H-M   'P 1'
#
loop_
_entity.id
_entity.type
_entity.pdbx_description
1 polymer ?
#
loop_
_entity_poly.entity_id
_entity_poly.type
_entity_poly.pdbx_seq_one_letter_code
_entity_poly.pdbx_strand_id
1 'polypeptide(L)'
;MNRRGQFSLIAALLVAVVLISTVIITYSVIRNAQISVQPQVLSAVDETNLALKQVLGFTVGYYGSVLQVTGNASYARMLATNYLKSGFIKKADMHPEWGASFNLSKLNLHTYWFTNSRYSSGNLAVNYSLTGLGLSGITYET
;
A
#
# COMPACT_ATOMS: atom_id res chain seq x y z
N MET A 1 63.64 -27.05 10.30
CA MET A 1 62.53 -26.12 9.93
C MET A 1 61.21 -26.87 9.97
N ASN A 2 60.31 -26.49 10.89
CA ASN A 2 59.09 -27.24 11.23
C ASN A 2 57.98 -26.98 10.20
N ARG A 3 57.89 -27.84 9.17
CA ARG A 3 56.94 -27.69 8.04
C ARG A 3 55.47 -27.62 8.48
N ARG A 4 55.09 -28.27 9.59
CA ARG A 4 53.70 -28.26 10.12
C ARG A 4 53.25 -26.88 10.60
N GLY A 5 54.16 -26.09 11.19
CA GLY A 5 53.85 -24.74 11.66
C GLY A 5 53.55 -23.78 10.50
N GLN A 6 54.29 -23.89 9.40
CA GLN A 6 54.07 -23.08 8.20
C GLN A 6 52.74 -23.40 7.53
N PHE A 7 52.36 -24.67 7.41
CA PHE A 7 51.05 -25.06 6.87
C PHE A 7 49.88 -24.57 7.72
N SER A 8 49.99 -24.65 9.06
CA SER A 8 48.98 -24.13 9.98
C SER A 8 48.82 -22.61 9.86
N LEU A 9 49.94 -21.89 9.72
CA LEU A 9 49.93 -20.43 9.58
C LEU A 9 49.29 -19.99 8.25
N ILE A 10 49.60 -20.68 7.15
CA ILE A 10 48.98 -20.43 5.84
C ILE A 10 47.48 -20.74 5.88
N ALA A 11 47.07 -21.85 6.52
CA ALA A 11 45.66 -22.20 6.66
C ALA A 11 44.89 -21.15 7.47
N ALA A 12 45.44 -20.67 8.58
CA ALA A 12 44.83 -19.62 9.39
C ALA A 12 44.65 -18.30 8.62
N LEU A 13 45.66 -17.91 7.82
CA LEU A 13 45.60 -16.73 6.97
C LEU A 13 44.51 -16.86 5.89
N LEU A 14 44.36 -18.04 5.30
CA LEU A 14 43.36 -18.31 4.28
C LEU A 14 41.94 -18.27 4.85
N VAL A 15 41.73 -18.83 6.05
CA VAL A 15 40.46 -18.74 6.78
C VAL A 15 40.13 -17.28 7.11
N ALA A 16 41.10 -16.49 7.55
CA ALA A 16 40.89 -15.08 7.84
C ALA A 16 40.45 -14.29 6.59
N VAL A 17 41.09 -14.52 5.44
CA VAL A 17 40.71 -13.88 4.17
C VAL A 17 39.29 -14.25 3.76
N VAL A 18 38.91 -15.53 3.89
CA VAL A 18 37.55 -15.98 3.57
C VAL A 18 36.52 -15.33 4.49
N LEU A 19 36.78 -15.27 5.80
CA LEU A 19 35.86 -14.65 6.76
C LEU A 19 35.68 -13.15 6.47
N ILE A 20 36.77 -12.42 6.28
CA ILE A 20 36.72 -10.98 5.98
C ILE A 20 35.97 -10.73 4.67
N SER A 21 36.27 -11.53 3.63
CA SER A 21 35.59 -11.40 2.33
C SER A 21 34.10 -11.69 2.46
N THR A 22 33.70 -12.70 3.23
CA THR A 22 32.30 -13.04 3.45
C THR A 22 31.55 -11.92 4.17
N VAL A 23 32.17 -11.30 5.18
CA VAL A 23 31.59 -10.15 5.89
C VAL A 23 31.43 -8.95 4.96
N ILE A 24 32.45 -8.62 4.16
CA ILE A 24 32.39 -7.49 3.21
C ILE A 24 31.32 -7.73 2.13
N ILE A 25 31.25 -8.94 1.57
CA ILE A 25 30.26 -9.30 0.56
C ILE A 25 28.86 -9.23 1.18
N THR A 26 28.66 -9.81 2.36
CA THR A 26 27.35 -9.80 3.04
C THR A 26 26.90 -8.37 3.35
N TYR A 27 27.80 -7.55 3.88
CA TYR A 27 27.52 -6.14 4.15
C TYR A 27 27.22 -5.35 2.86
N SER A 28 27.99 -5.59 1.80
CA SER A 28 27.79 -4.98 0.49
C SER A 28 26.45 -5.40 -0.13
N VAL A 29 26.08 -6.68 -0.04
CA VAL A 29 24.79 -7.19 -0.52
C VAL A 29 23.66 -6.57 0.29
N ILE A 30 23.71 -6.53 1.62
CA ILE A 30 22.66 -5.89 2.44
C ILE A 30 22.53 -4.39 2.09
N ARG A 31 23.66 -3.67 1.98
CA ARG A 31 23.68 -2.24 1.67
C ARG A 31 23.22 -1.92 0.25
N ASN A 32 23.58 -2.75 -0.73
CA ASN A 32 23.31 -2.49 -2.15
C ASN A 32 22.05 -3.21 -2.66
N ALA A 33 21.53 -4.22 -1.97
CA ALA A 33 20.26 -4.89 -2.33
C ALA A 33 19.04 -3.96 -2.20
N GLN A 34 19.17 -2.84 -1.46
CA GLN A 34 18.13 -1.82 -1.39
C GLN A 34 17.96 -0.97 -2.66
N ILE A 35 18.76 -1.18 -3.71
CA ILE A 35 18.62 -0.45 -5.00
C ILE A 35 17.79 -1.26 -6.01
N SER A 36 16.74 -1.92 -5.54
CA SER A 36 15.57 -2.30 -6.36
C SER A 36 14.34 -1.62 -5.76
N VAL A 37 14.36 -0.29 -5.74
CA VAL A 37 13.25 0.54 -5.26
C VAL A 37 12.08 0.51 -6.26
N GLN A 38 12.32 0.09 -7.50
CA GLN A 38 11.36 0.15 -8.60
C GLN A 38 10.14 -0.79 -8.48
N PRO A 39 10.24 -2.06 -8.02
CA PRO A 39 9.07 -2.91 -7.81
C PRO A 39 8.19 -2.48 -6.62
N GLN A 40 8.75 -1.83 -5.58
CA GLN A 40 7.96 -1.36 -4.44
C GLN A 40 6.99 -0.24 -4.81
N VAL A 41 7.40 0.68 -5.69
CA VAL A 41 6.58 1.83 -6.09
C VAL A 41 5.34 1.38 -6.88
N LEU A 42 5.52 0.51 -7.88
CA LEU A 42 4.42 -0.05 -8.67
C LEU A 42 3.47 -0.88 -7.79
N SER A 43 4.02 -1.75 -6.93
CA SER A 43 3.21 -2.56 -6.01
C SER A 43 2.40 -1.69 -5.04
N ALA A 44 2.98 -0.60 -4.52
CA ALA A 44 2.28 0.30 -3.61
C ALA A 44 1.12 1.05 -4.32
N VAL A 45 1.31 1.44 -5.59
CA VAL A 45 0.25 2.06 -6.41
C VAL A 45 -0.87 1.06 -6.67
N ASP A 46 -0.54 -0.16 -7.09
CA ASP A 46 -1.53 -1.21 -7.35
C ASP A 46 -2.31 -1.61 -6.10
N GLU A 47 -1.62 -1.76 -4.97
CA GLU A 47 -2.24 -2.04 -3.68
C GLU A 47 -3.14 -0.89 -3.23
N THR A 48 -2.70 0.35 -3.41
CA THR A 48 -3.50 1.54 -3.10
C THR A 48 -4.76 1.60 -3.95
N ASN A 49 -4.64 1.40 -5.27
CA ASN A 49 -5.78 1.40 -6.19
C ASN A 49 -6.78 0.27 -5.86
N LEU A 50 -6.29 -0.92 -5.55
CA LEU A 50 -7.13 -2.04 -5.13
C LEU A 50 -7.85 -1.73 -3.81
N ALA A 51 -7.14 -1.16 -2.85
CA ALA A 51 -7.73 -0.76 -1.57
C ALA A 51 -8.82 0.30 -1.76
N LEU A 52 -8.58 1.34 -2.58
CA LEU A 52 -9.58 2.36 -2.90
C LEU A 52 -10.84 1.75 -3.50
N LYS A 53 -10.68 0.81 -4.45
CA LYS A 53 -11.80 0.07 -5.05
C LYS A 53 -12.58 -0.74 -4.03
N GLN A 54 -11.90 -1.45 -3.14
CA GLN A 54 -12.55 -2.26 -2.10
C GLN A 54 -13.31 -1.38 -1.10
N VAL A 55 -12.69 -0.31 -0.60
CA VAL A 55 -13.36 0.62 0.34
C VAL A 55 -14.57 1.28 -0.32
N LEU A 56 -14.51 1.61 -1.61
CA LEU A 56 -15.68 2.06 -2.37
C LEU A 56 -16.79 1.01 -2.37
N GLY A 57 -16.48 -0.26 -2.66
CA GLY A 57 -17.45 -1.36 -2.64
C GLY A 57 -18.16 -1.49 -1.29
N PHE A 58 -17.40 -1.43 -0.18
CA PHE A 58 -17.98 -1.42 1.17
C PHE A 58 -18.82 -0.17 1.44
N THR A 59 -18.38 1.00 0.97
CA THR A 59 -19.09 2.28 1.14
C THR A 59 -20.43 2.27 0.40
N VAL A 60 -20.48 1.71 -0.81
CA VAL A 60 -21.73 1.54 -1.58
C VAL A 60 -22.70 0.61 -0.84
N GLY A 61 -22.20 -0.50 -0.29
CA GLY A 61 -23.00 -1.41 0.53
C GLY A 61 -23.55 -0.72 1.78
N TYR A 62 -22.69 -0.02 2.53
CA TYR A 62 -23.05 0.71 3.74
C TYR A 62 -24.07 1.82 3.48
N TYR A 63 -23.90 2.59 2.39
CA TYR A 63 -24.89 3.57 1.92
C TYR A 63 -26.25 2.93 1.70
N GLY A 64 -26.28 1.80 0.99
CA GLY A 64 -27.50 1.04 0.76
C GLY A 64 -28.17 0.57 2.06
N SER A 65 -27.42 -0.02 2.97
CA SER A 65 -27.96 -0.49 4.26
C SER A 65 -28.56 0.65 5.09
N VAL A 66 -27.86 1.78 5.21
CA VAL A 66 -28.36 2.94 5.94
C VAL A 66 -29.59 3.54 5.25
N LEU A 67 -29.57 3.66 3.93
CA LEU A 67 -30.69 4.19 3.17
C LEU A 67 -31.94 3.31 3.32
N GLN A 68 -31.77 1.98 3.36
CA GLN A 68 -32.88 1.04 3.53
C GLN A 68 -33.56 1.19 4.89
N VAL A 69 -32.77 1.41 5.95
CA VAL A 69 -33.30 1.55 7.32
C VAL A 69 -33.87 2.94 7.58
N THR A 70 -33.23 3.98 7.06
CA THR A 70 -33.56 5.38 7.40
C THR A 70 -34.45 6.08 6.39
N GLY A 71 -34.49 5.61 5.13
CA GLY A 71 -35.18 6.28 4.02
C GLY A 71 -34.60 7.65 3.65
N ASN A 72 -33.51 8.10 4.29
CA ASN A 72 -32.96 9.44 4.11
C ASN A 72 -31.64 9.39 3.32
N ALA A 73 -31.70 9.77 2.05
CA ALA A 73 -30.56 9.74 1.14
C ALA A 73 -29.42 10.70 1.54
N SER A 74 -29.75 11.88 2.07
CA SER A 74 -28.74 12.84 2.52
C SER A 74 -28.00 12.33 3.74
N TYR A 75 -28.74 11.77 4.71
CA TYR A 75 -28.16 11.19 5.92
C TYR A 75 -27.31 9.95 5.61
N ALA A 76 -27.82 9.05 4.77
CA ALA A 76 -27.07 7.87 4.32
C ALA A 76 -25.79 8.27 3.59
N ARG A 77 -25.84 9.29 2.73
CA ARG A 77 -24.66 9.77 2.00
C ARG A 77 -23.62 10.40 2.93
N MET A 78 -24.06 11.17 3.92
CA MET A 78 -23.16 11.73 4.95
C MET A 78 -22.43 10.62 5.70
N LEU A 79 -23.14 9.62 6.21
CA LEU A 79 -22.54 8.50 6.94
C LEU A 79 -21.59 7.68 6.06
N ALA A 80 -21.98 7.39 4.82
CA ALA A 80 -21.14 6.67 3.88
C ALA A 80 -19.86 7.46 3.51
N THR A 81 -19.97 8.78 3.36
CA THR A 81 -18.80 9.65 3.10
C THR A 81 -17.85 9.64 4.29
N ASN A 82 -18.38 9.71 5.52
CA ASN A 82 -17.56 9.64 6.72
C ASN A 82 -16.88 8.27 6.87
N TYR A 83 -17.59 7.19 6.57
CA TYR A 83 -17.03 5.84 6.55
C TYR A 83 -15.89 5.70 5.54
N LEU A 84 -16.07 6.20 4.31
CA LEU A 84 -15.04 6.20 3.26
C LEU A 84 -13.79 6.95 3.70
N LYS A 85 -13.95 8.16 4.26
CA LYS A 85 -12.84 8.99 4.76
C LYS A 85 -12.06 8.28 5.87
N SER A 86 -12.76 7.67 6.83
CA SER A 86 -12.12 6.86 7.88
C SER A 86 -11.40 5.64 7.30
N GLY A 87 -11.95 5.03 6.24
CA GLY A 87 -11.29 3.96 5.50
C GLY A 87 -9.96 4.38 4.87
N PHE A 88 -9.89 5.57 4.29
CA PHE A 88 -8.65 6.12 3.72
C PHE A 88 -7.59 6.39 4.78
N ILE A 89 -7.97 6.97 5.91
CA ILE A 89 -7.05 7.19 7.05
C ILE A 89 -6.47 5.85 7.49
N LYS A 90 -7.34 4.86 7.72
CA LYS A 90 -6.88 3.53 8.15
C LYS A 90 -5.97 2.85 7.12
N LYS A 91 -6.14 3.12 5.82
CA LYS A 91 -5.23 2.62 4.78
C LYS A 91 -3.91 3.37 4.76
N ALA A 92 -3.90 4.68 4.97
CA ALA A 92 -2.65 5.42 5.16
C ALA A 92 -1.85 4.89 6.36
N ASP A 93 -2.54 4.59 7.46
CA ASP A 93 -1.92 4.10 8.70
C ASP A 93 -1.37 2.67 8.60
N MET A 94 -1.80 1.87 7.61
CA MET A 94 -1.26 0.51 7.39
C MET A 94 0.18 0.54 6.87
N HIS A 95 0.54 1.59 6.12
CA HIS A 95 1.86 1.79 5.53
C HIS A 95 2.36 3.21 5.79
N PRO A 96 2.72 3.55 7.03
CA PRO A 96 3.19 4.89 7.37
C PRO A 96 4.43 5.29 6.57
N GLU A 97 5.25 4.33 6.15
CA GLU A 97 6.43 4.51 5.30
C GLU A 97 6.12 5.05 3.90
N TRP A 98 4.90 4.89 3.40
CA TRP A 98 4.51 5.43 2.09
C TRP A 98 4.15 6.92 2.13
N GLY A 99 3.91 7.50 3.32
CA GLY A 99 3.48 8.89 3.44
C GLY A 99 2.19 9.16 2.65
N ALA A 100 1.23 8.24 2.73
CA ALA A 100 0.01 8.29 1.94
C ALA A 100 -0.90 9.44 2.38
N SER A 101 -1.32 10.27 1.43
CA SER A 101 -2.36 11.28 1.63
C SER A 101 -3.43 11.14 0.57
N PHE A 102 -4.70 11.19 0.99
CA PHE A 102 -5.86 10.98 0.13
C PHE A 102 -6.75 12.22 0.16
N ASN A 103 -7.06 12.76 -1.01
CA ASN A 103 -8.01 13.84 -1.19
C ASN A 103 -9.18 13.35 -2.05
N LEU A 104 -10.39 13.39 -1.47
CA LEU A 104 -11.61 12.96 -2.13
C LEU A 104 -12.16 14.09 -3.00
N SER A 105 -12.03 13.95 -4.32
CA SER A 105 -12.52 14.94 -5.29
C SER A 105 -14.00 14.74 -5.63
N LYS A 106 -14.44 13.47 -5.74
CA LYS A 106 -15.81 13.13 -6.12
C LYS A 106 -16.25 11.82 -5.46
N LEU A 107 -17.49 11.80 -4.97
CA LEU A 107 -18.15 10.59 -4.48
C LEU A 107 -19.62 10.60 -4.89
N ASN A 108 -19.97 9.69 -5.79
CA ASN A 108 -21.34 9.47 -6.22
C ASN A 108 -21.77 8.07 -5.76
N LEU A 109 -22.91 7.96 -5.09
CA LEU A 109 -23.45 6.71 -4.55
C LEU A 109 -24.89 6.56 -4.99
N HIS A 110 -25.23 5.44 -5.61
CA HIS A 110 -26.52 5.19 -6.25
C HIS A 110 -27.03 3.80 -5.88
N THR A 111 -28.35 3.69 -5.74
CA THR A 111 -29.06 2.46 -5.42
C THR A 111 -30.28 2.34 -6.30
N TYR A 112 -30.36 1.27 -7.08
CA TYR A 112 -31.45 0.98 -8.00
C TYR A 112 -32.17 -0.28 -7.52
N TRP A 113 -33.07 -0.13 -6.54
CA TRP A 113 -33.77 -1.29 -5.93
C TRP A 113 -35.14 -1.57 -6.55
N PHE A 114 -35.77 -0.56 -7.14
CA PHE A 114 -37.13 -0.63 -7.69
C PHE A 114 -37.15 -0.80 -9.22
N THR A 115 -36.02 -1.22 -9.79
CA THR A 115 -35.84 -1.50 -11.22
C THR A 115 -35.76 -3.02 -11.47
N ASN A 116 -35.99 -3.45 -12.71
CA ASN A 116 -35.93 -4.87 -13.10
C ASN A 116 -34.56 -5.51 -12.81
N SER A 117 -33.47 -4.74 -12.92
CA SER A 117 -32.14 -5.08 -12.42
C SER A 117 -31.90 -4.37 -11.09
N ARG A 118 -31.73 -5.12 -10.01
CA ARG A 118 -31.46 -4.55 -8.68
C ARG A 118 -29.96 -4.49 -8.42
N TYR A 119 -29.41 -3.30 -8.23
CA TYR A 119 -28.00 -3.12 -7.93
C TYR A 119 -27.72 -1.81 -7.19
N SER A 120 -26.56 -1.76 -6.55
CA SER A 120 -26.00 -0.54 -5.99
C SER A 120 -24.69 -0.25 -6.71
N SER A 121 -24.42 1.02 -6.99
CA SER A 121 -23.19 1.44 -7.66
C SER A 121 -22.65 2.71 -7.03
N GLY A 122 -21.37 2.95 -7.24
CA GLY A 122 -20.75 4.21 -6.85
C GLY A 122 -19.56 4.52 -7.73
N ASN A 123 -19.27 5.81 -7.84
CA ASN A 123 -18.12 6.34 -8.54
C ASN A 123 -17.32 7.21 -7.58
N LEU A 124 -16.01 7.04 -7.64
CA LEU A 124 -15.04 7.70 -6.79
C LEU A 124 -13.99 8.37 -7.66
N ALA A 125 -13.60 9.60 -7.31
CA ALA A 125 -12.38 10.22 -7.80
C ALA A 125 -11.55 10.66 -6.59
N VAL A 126 -10.34 10.14 -6.48
CA VAL A 126 -9.41 10.43 -5.38
C VAL A 126 -8.07 10.84 -5.96
N ASN A 127 -7.59 11.99 -5.49
CA ASN A 127 -6.23 12.43 -5.74
C ASN A 127 -5.40 12.02 -4.53
N TYR A 128 -4.37 11.20 -4.73
CA TYR A 128 -3.51 10.75 -3.66
C TYR A 128 -2.03 10.95 -3.97
N SER A 129 -1.24 11.00 -2.91
CA SER A 129 0.22 11.10 -2.98
C SER A 129 0.84 10.11 -2.02
N LEU A 130 1.95 9.49 -2.42
CA LEU A 130 2.75 8.58 -1.60
C LEU A 130 4.13 9.23 -1.43
N THR A 131 4.19 10.24 -0.56
CA THR A 131 5.37 11.12 -0.45
C THR A 131 6.60 10.39 0.06
N GLY A 132 6.43 9.35 0.87
CA GLY A 132 7.51 8.48 1.34
C GLY A 132 8.14 7.66 0.21
N LEU A 133 7.43 7.46 -0.91
CA LEU A 133 7.91 6.80 -2.12
C LEU A 133 8.30 7.79 -3.23
N GLY A 134 8.22 9.10 -2.98
CA GLY A 134 8.49 10.15 -3.98
C GLY A 134 7.39 10.34 -5.03
N LEU A 135 6.20 9.78 -4.82
CA LEU A 135 5.06 9.91 -5.73
C LEU A 135 4.10 11.00 -5.25
N SER A 136 3.62 11.83 -6.18
CA SER A 136 2.60 12.84 -5.89
C SER A 136 1.65 13.05 -7.06
N GLY A 137 0.43 13.50 -6.75
CA GLY A 137 -0.56 13.89 -7.75
C GLY A 137 -1.18 12.73 -8.54
N ILE A 138 -1.20 11.51 -7.99
CA ILE A 138 -1.85 10.38 -8.64
C ILE A 138 -3.36 10.55 -8.53
N THR A 139 -4.05 10.44 -9.66
CA THR A 139 -5.52 10.50 -9.71
C THR A 139 -6.06 9.10 -10.00
N TYR A 140 -6.93 8.61 -9.13
CA TYR A 140 -7.63 7.35 -9.30
C TYR A 140 -9.14 7.60 -9.46
N GLU A 141 -9.71 7.07 -10.54
CA GLU A 141 -11.13 7.18 -10.86
C GLU A 141 -11.72 5.83 -11.21
N THR A 142 -13.02 5.65 -10.93
CA THR A 142 -13.80 4.43 -11.19
C THR A 142 -15.04 4.70 -12.02
#